data_AF-A0A9D6M7M3-F1
#
_entry.id   AF-A0A9D6M7M3-F1
#
_cell.length_a   1.000
_cell.length_b   1.000
_cell.length_c   1.000
_cell.angle_alpha   90.00
_cell.angle_beta   90.00
_cell.angle_gamma   90.00
#
_symmetry.space_group_name_H-M   'P 1'
#
loop_
_entity.id
_entity.type
_entity.pdbx_description
1 polymer ?
#
loop_
_entity_poly.entity_id
_entity_poly.type
_entity_poly.pdbx_seq_one_letter_code
_entity_poly.pdbx_strand_id
1 'polypeptide(L)'
;MSERARRIAGGLYGLLLALVYSLTASTIDWFLLRDVPLRLDWPRVLSSMLVTSLAGLGIGALTAWPASFVKGVIYGALGVAGWGAVRALVTSGGSFQLSVALLVTFLPAAVFSAPISFTLRSMIHWHEEGVTLGPTEVLPRYWIPVGAIAVGLAFGSVSQMPPEAKAAVRQTDVIVKNALKAKTPTDMPSALGRIRNFHAKASASYRLDERPAPFSAQRLIEVRAIFDN
;
A
#
# COMPACT_ATOMS: atom_id res chain seq x y z
N MET A 1 -33.33 2.81 -3.29
CA MET A 1 -32.26 3.58 -3.99
C MET A 1 -32.18 3.12 -5.44
N SER A 2 -31.90 4.01 -6.40
CA SER A 2 -31.75 3.60 -7.81
C SER A 2 -30.49 2.75 -8.03
N GLU A 3 -30.51 1.87 -9.03
CA GLU A 3 -29.36 1.03 -9.36
C GLU A 3 -28.11 1.86 -9.68
N ARG A 4 -28.29 2.99 -10.38
CA ARG A 4 -27.21 3.93 -10.69
C ARG A 4 -26.59 4.52 -9.42
N ALA A 5 -27.42 4.94 -8.46
CA ALA A 5 -26.93 5.47 -7.19
C ALA A 5 -26.15 4.42 -6.39
N ARG A 6 -26.54 3.13 -6.47
CA ARG A 6 -25.84 2.01 -5.80
C ARG A 6 -24.43 1.83 -6.32
N ARG A 7 -24.30 1.80 -7.64
CA ARG A 7 -23.01 1.65 -8.31
C ARG A 7 -22.09 2.84 -8.03
N ILE A 8 -22.64 4.06 -8.02
CA ILE A 8 -21.89 5.26 -7.66
C ILE A 8 -21.44 5.21 -6.20
N ALA A 9 -22.34 4.90 -5.26
CA ALA A 9 -21.99 4.79 -3.85
C ALA A 9 -20.90 3.74 -3.61
N GLY A 10 -21.03 2.55 -4.23
CA GLY A 10 -20.00 1.53 -4.18
C GLY A 10 -18.66 1.99 -4.73
N GLY A 11 -18.67 2.68 -5.88
CA GLY A 11 -17.46 3.27 -6.45
C GLY A 11 -16.81 4.29 -5.52
N LEU A 12 -17.60 5.14 -4.85
CA LEU A 12 -17.09 6.14 -3.90
C LEU A 12 -16.50 5.50 -2.64
N TYR A 13 -17.15 4.49 -2.06
CA TYR A 13 -16.60 3.76 -0.92
C TYR A 13 -15.33 2.99 -1.29
N GLY A 14 -15.32 2.36 -2.47
CA GLY A 14 -14.14 1.67 -2.99
C GLY A 14 -12.97 2.64 -3.22
N LEU A 15 -13.23 3.82 -3.79
CA LEU A 15 -12.25 4.89 -3.95
C LEU A 15 -11.71 5.35 -2.59
N LEU A 16 -12.59 5.66 -1.64
CA LEU A 16 -12.21 6.16 -0.32
C LEU A 16 -11.35 5.14 0.44
N LEU A 17 -11.78 3.87 0.48
CA LEU A 17 -11.03 2.80 1.11
C LEU A 17 -9.64 2.63 0.50
N ALA A 18 -9.57 2.55 -0.84
CA ALA A 18 -8.32 2.36 -1.55
C ALA A 18 -7.37 3.56 -1.42
N LEU A 19 -7.92 4.78 -1.38
CA LEU A 19 -7.16 6.01 -1.17
C LEU A 19 -6.51 6.02 0.23
N VAL A 20 -7.32 5.79 1.28
CA VAL A 20 -6.84 5.77 2.67
C VAL A 20 -5.86 4.63 2.87
N TYR A 21 -6.17 3.44 2.34
CA TYR A 21 -5.27 2.29 2.35
C TYR A 21 -3.92 2.63 1.71
N SER A 22 -3.91 3.15 0.47
CA SER A 22 -2.67 3.42 -0.25
C SER A 22 -1.86 4.54 0.39
N LEU A 23 -2.51 5.57 0.93
CA LEU A 23 -1.83 6.65 1.66
C LEU A 23 -1.15 6.07 2.90
N THR A 24 -1.91 5.37 3.73
CA THR A 24 -1.42 4.79 4.99
C THR A 24 -0.29 3.80 4.73
N ALA A 25 -0.48 2.86 3.79
CA ALA A 25 0.53 1.88 3.42
C ALA A 25 1.83 2.52 2.92
N SER A 26 1.75 3.70 2.30
CA SER A 26 2.94 4.41 1.79
C SER A 26 3.63 5.29 2.84
N THR A 27 2.92 5.73 3.89
CA THR A 27 3.44 6.70 4.87
C THR A 27 3.69 6.10 6.25
N ILE A 28 3.15 4.91 6.55
CA ILE A 28 3.20 4.33 7.90
C ILE A 28 4.62 4.11 8.38
N ASP A 29 5.53 3.64 7.52
CA ASP A 29 6.91 3.38 7.92
C ASP A 29 7.70 4.68 8.16
N TRP A 30 7.43 5.74 7.40
CA TRP A 30 7.97 7.06 7.67
C TRP A 30 7.52 7.59 9.05
N PHE A 31 6.29 7.30 9.46
CA PHE A 31 5.78 7.69 10.77
C PHE A 31 6.36 6.86 11.92
N LEU A 32 6.63 5.57 11.69
CA LEU A 32 7.16 4.66 12.71
C LEU A 32 8.69 4.74 12.87
N LEU A 33 9.43 5.09 11.81
CA LEU A 33 10.88 5.21 11.80
C LEU A 33 11.34 6.69 11.88
N ARG A 34 10.75 7.46 12.80
CA ARG A 34 11.10 8.90 12.99
C ARG A 34 12.56 9.14 13.40
N ASP A 35 13.23 8.13 13.95
CA ASP A 35 14.63 8.18 14.37
C ASP A 35 15.62 8.05 13.21
N VAL A 36 15.14 7.66 12.02
CA VAL A 36 15.93 7.44 10.82
C VAL A 36 15.50 8.46 9.75
N PRO A 37 16.43 9.10 9.00
CA PRO A 37 16.08 10.05 7.95
C PRO A 37 15.57 9.34 6.69
N LEU A 38 14.39 8.71 6.78
CA LEU A 38 13.78 8.00 5.67
C LEU A 38 13.22 9.00 4.65
N ARG A 39 13.58 8.84 3.37
CA ARG A 39 13.06 9.66 2.29
C ARG A 39 11.69 9.14 1.87
N LEU A 40 10.68 10.01 1.91
CA LEU A 40 9.39 9.74 1.30
C LEU A 40 9.40 10.18 -0.17
N ASP A 41 9.20 9.23 -1.09
CA ASP A 41 9.12 9.50 -2.54
C ASP A 41 7.69 9.89 -2.92
N TRP A 42 7.33 11.17 -2.73
CA TRP A 42 5.98 11.69 -3.00
C TRP A 42 5.44 11.37 -4.40
N PRO A 43 6.20 11.51 -5.51
CA PRO A 43 5.75 11.05 -6.83
C PRO A 43 5.30 9.59 -6.87
N ARG A 44 6.02 8.70 -6.19
CA ARG A 44 5.66 7.27 -6.07
C ARG A 44 4.42 7.08 -5.20
N VAL A 45 4.31 7.82 -4.09
CA VAL A 45 3.11 7.80 -3.23
C VAL A 45 1.88 8.24 -4.02
N LEU A 46 1.95 9.37 -4.71
CA LEU A 46 0.84 9.93 -5.50
C LEU A 46 0.42 9.02 -6.66
N SER A 47 1.38 8.47 -7.39
CA SER A 47 1.08 7.52 -8.47
C SER A 47 0.45 6.22 -7.94
N SER A 48 0.95 5.68 -6.83
CA SER A 48 0.32 4.53 -6.16
C SER A 48 -1.08 4.85 -5.67
N MET A 49 -1.28 6.02 -5.05
CA MET A 49 -2.59 6.47 -4.58
C MET A 49 -3.58 6.56 -5.74
N LEU A 50 -3.20 7.21 -6.84
CA LEU A 50 -4.06 7.37 -8.01
C LEU A 50 -4.45 6.01 -8.60
N VAL A 51 -3.45 5.16 -8.87
CA VAL A 51 -3.66 3.84 -9.48
C VAL A 51 -4.52 2.94 -8.59
N THR A 52 -4.22 2.90 -7.29
CA THR A 52 -4.96 2.07 -6.31
C THR A 52 -6.38 2.61 -6.09
N SER A 53 -6.57 3.93 -6.06
CA SER A 53 -7.89 4.55 -5.90
C SER A 53 -8.79 4.33 -7.12
N LEU A 54 -8.24 4.37 -8.33
CA LEU A 54 -8.99 4.04 -9.55
C LEU A 54 -9.40 2.57 -9.57
N ALA A 55 -8.50 1.66 -9.17
CA ALA A 55 -8.84 0.25 -9.02
C ALA A 55 -9.92 0.05 -7.95
N GLY A 56 -9.79 0.71 -6.80
CA GLY A 56 -10.78 0.72 -5.73
C GLY A 56 -12.14 1.22 -6.19
N LEU A 57 -12.19 2.27 -7.00
CA LEU A 57 -13.43 2.78 -7.61
C LEU A 57 -14.10 1.71 -8.48
N GLY A 58 -13.32 1.06 -9.36
CA GLY A 58 -13.82 0.00 -10.24
C GLY A 58 -14.35 -1.20 -9.45
N ILE A 59 -13.57 -1.71 -8.49
CA ILE A 59 -13.95 -2.84 -7.63
C ILE A 59 -15.16 -2.47 -6.77
N GLY A 60 -15.20 -1.24 -6.26
CA GLY A 60 -16.34 -0.61 -5.58
C GLY A 60 -17.64 -0.74 -6.38
N ALA A 61 -17.59 -0.26 -7.62
CA ALA A 61 -18.72 -0.31 -8.54
C ALA A 61 -19.12 -1.75 -8.91
N LEU A 62 -18.15 -2.65 -9.12
CA LEU A 62 -18.39 -4.07 -9.41
C LEU A 62 -19.07 -4.79 -8.24
N THR A 63 -18.63 -4.53 -7.00
CA THR A 63 -19.22 -5.09 -5.77
C THR A 63 -20.65 -4.60 -5.57
N ALA A 64 -20.93 -3.37 -5.98
CA ALA A 64 -22.26 -2.75 -5.94
C ALA A 64 -23.16 -3.14 -7.12
N TRP A 65 -22.63 -3.79 -8.15
CA TRP A 65 -23.35 -4.06 -9.39
C TRP A 65 -24.58 -4.95 -9.15
N PRO A 66 -24.45 -6.18 -8.61
CA PRO A 66 -25.61 -7.04 -8.40
C PRO A 66 -26.46 -6.54 -7.22
N ALA A 67 -27.77 -6.79 -7.31
CA ALA A 67 -28.69 -6.53 -6.21
C ALA A 67 -28.48 -7.49 -5.03
N SER A 68 -28.14 -8.76 -5.30
CA SER A 68 -27.85 -9.75 -4.26
C SER A 68 -26.54 -9.44 -3.55
N PHE A 69 -26.58 -9.48 -2.21
CA PHE A 69 -25.41 -9.29 -1.36
C PHE A 69 -24.30 -10.29 -1.68
N VAL A 70 -24.60 -11.59 -1.69
CA VAL A 70 -23.62 -12.67 -1.92
C VAL A 70 -22.98 -12.54 -3.29
N LYS A 71 -23.76 -12.26 -4.34
CA LYS A 71 -23.21 -12.04 -5.69
C LYS A 71 -22.28 -10.82 -5.73
N GLY A 72 -22.61 -9.78 -4.97
CA GLY A 72 -21.77 -8.57 -4.85
C GLY A 72 -20.42 -8.88 -4.24
N VAL A 73 -20.40 -9.67 -3.16
CA VAL A 73 -19.16 -10.15 -2.53
C VAL A 73 -18.31 -10.96 -3.51
N ILE A 74 -18.92 -11.86 -4.28
CA ILE A 74 -18.20 -12.69 -5.27
C ILE A 74 -17.58 -11.80 -6.37
N TYR A 75 -18.33 -10.85 -6.95
CA TYR A 75 -17.76 -9.97 -7.98
C TYR A 75 -16.69 -9.02 -7.45
N GLY A 76 -16.86 -8.51 -6.23
CA GLY A 76 -15.82 -7.73 -5.56
C GLY A 76 -14.54 -8.55 -5.39
N ALA A 77 -14.68 -9.79 -4.93
CA ALA A 77 -13.57 -10.68 -4.64
C ALA A 77 -12.78 -11.02 -5.91
N LEU A 78 -13.50 -11.33 -7.00
CA LEU A 78 -12.92 -11.52 -8.33
C LEU A 78 -12.27 -10.23 -8.85
N GLY A 79 -12.86 -9.07 -8.58
CA GLY A 79 -12.31 -7.76 -8.96
C GLY A 79 -10.98 -7.46 -8.25
N VAL A 80 -10.90 -7.70 -6.93
CA VAL A 80 -9.65 -7.54 -6.16
C VAL A 80 -8.58 -8.51 -6.65
N ALA A 81 -8.92 -9.79 -6.85
CA ALA A 81 -7.99 -10.78 -7.37
C ALA A 81 -7.51 -10.43 -8.79
N GLY A 82 -8.41 -9.98 -9.66
CA GLY A 82 -8.08 -9.50 -11.01
C GLY A 82 -7.15 -8.32 -10.99
N TRP A 83 -7.40 -7.34 -10.11
CA TRP A 83 -6.49 -6.23 -9.92
C TRP A 83 -5.10 -6.67 -9.45
N GLY A 84 -5.03 -7.59 -8.49
CA GLY A 84 -3.77 -8.19 -8.03
C GLY A 84 -3.00 -8.89 -9.15
N ALA A 85 -3.70 -9.65 -9.99
CA ALA A 85 -3.12 -10.34 -11.14
C ALA A 85 -2.58 -9.36 -12.19
N VAL A 86 -3.34 -8.30 -12.52
CA VAL A 86 -2.88 -7.24 -13.42
C VAL A 86 -1.62 -6.55 -12.88
N ARG A 87 -1.62 -6.19 -11.59
CA ARG A 87 -0.44 -5.57 -10.97
C ARG A 87 0.77 -6.49 -11.04
N ALA A 88 0.60 -7.77 -10.73
CA ALA A 88 1.67 -8.76 -10.77
C ALA A 88 2.26 -8.90 -12.19
N LEU A 89 1.41 -8.96 -13.23
CA LEU A 89 1.85 -9.02 -14.63
C LEU A 89 2.64 -7.78 -15.05
N VAL A 90 2.16 -6.59 -14.69
CA VAL A 90 2.84 -5.33 -15.00
C VAL A 90 4.21 -5.27 -14.32
N THR A 91 4.30 -5.69 -13.05
CA THR A 91 5.56 -5.66 -12.31
C THR A 91 6.56 -6.74 -12.71
N SER A 92 6.10 -7.85 -13.29
CA SER A 92 6.96 -8.98 -13.69
C SER A 92 7.49 -8.87 -15.12
N GLY A 93 7.06 -7.87 -15.89
CA GLY A 93 7.42 -7.74 -17.30
C GLY A 93 6.80 -8.83 -18.21
N GLY A 94 5.70 -9.45 -17.80
CA GLY A 94 4.95 -10.39 -18.64
C GLY A 94 5.57 -11.78 -18.78
N SER A 95 6.30 -12.27 -17.77
CA SER A 95 6.88 -13.61 -17.84
C SER A 95 5.82 -14.72 -17.96
N PHE A 96 6.03 -15.65 -18.88
CA PHE A 96 5.09 -16.75 -19.15
C PHE A 96 4.86 -17.63 -17.91
N GLN A 97 5.93 -17.96 -17.18
CA GLN A 97 5.85 -18.73 -15.94
C GLN A 97 4.95 -18.08 -14.89
N LEU A 98 5.01 -16.74 -14.77
CA LEU A 98 4.17 -16.02 -13.82
C LEU A 98 2.72 -15.93 -14.30
N SER A 99 2.48 -15.91 -15.61
CA SER A 99 1.13 -15.96 -16.19
C SER A 99 0.42 -17.27 -15.85
N VAL A 100 1.12 -18.41 -15.92
CA VAL A 100 0.58 -19.72 -15.51
C VAL A 100 0.34 -19.76 -14.00
N ALA A 101 1.29 -19.26 -13.19
CA ALA A 101 1.14 -19.21 -11.74
C ALA A 101 -0.07 -18.34 -11.32
N LEU A 102 -0.36 -17.25 -12.05
CA LEU A 102 -1.51 -16.41 -11.80
C LEU A 102 -2.83 -17.13 -12.05
N LEU A 103 -2.94 -17.96 -13.08
CA LEU A 103 -4.16 -18.75 -13.31
C LEU A 103 -4.47 -19.69 -12.15
N VAL A 104 -3.44 -20.34 -11.59
CA VAL A 104 -3.58 -21.27 -10.46
C VAL A 104 -3.88 -20.53 -9.16
N THR A 105 -3.26 -19.36 -8.95
CA THR A 105 -3.41 -18.57 -7.72
C THR A 105 -4.60 -17.62 -7.72
N PHE A 106 -5.24 -17.39 -8.88
CA PHE A 106 -6.36 -16.45 -9.03
C PHE A 106 -7.56 -16.82 -8.15
N LEU A 107 -8.01 -18.08 -8.18
CA LEU A 107 -9.16 -18.52 -7.38
C LEU A 107 -8.87 -18.45 -5.87
N PRO A 108 -7.73 -18.97 -5.36
CA PRO A 108 -7.34 -18.74 -3.97
C PRO A 108 -7.29 -17.26 -3.61
N ALA A 109 -6.70 -16.42 -4.45
CA ALA A 109 -6.64 -14.97 -4.22
C ALA A 109 -8.03 -14.33 -4.14
N ALA A 110 -8.99 -14.77 -4.95
CA ALA A 110 -10.37 -14.31 -4.88
C ALA A 110 -11.01 -14.72 -3.54
N VAL A 111 -10.84 -15.97 -3.10
CA VAL A 111 -11.34 -16.42 -1.79
C VAL A 111 -10.75 -15.59 -0.65
N PHE A 112 -9.44 -15.36 -0.65
CA PHE A 112 -8.77 -14.50 0.34
C PHE A 112 -9.19 -13.02 0.25
N SER A 113 -9.73 -12.58 -0.88
CA SER A 113 -10.26 -11.22 -1.08
C SER A 113 -11.73 -11.08 -0.69
N ALA A 114 -12.41 -12.17 -0.35
CA ALA A 114 -13.82 -12.15 0.05
C ALA A 114 -14.08 -11.28 1.29
N PRO A 115 -13.25 -11.25 2.35
CA PRO A 115 -13.47 -10.38 3.51
C PRO A 115 -13.46 -8.87 3.17
N ILE A 116 -12.56 -8.46 2.27
CA ILE A 116 -12.50 -7.07 1.78
C ILE A 116 -13.79 -6.71 1.05
N SER A 117 -14.23 -7.61 0.17
CA SER A 117 -15.43 -7.43 -0.65
C SER A 117 -16.72 -7.49 0.17
N PHE A 118 -16.75 -8.35 1.20
CA PHE A 118 -17.79 -8.39 2.20
C PHE A 118 -17.89 -7.06 2.94
N THR A 119 -16.76 -6.53 3.42
CA THR A 119 -16.71 -5.25 4.14
C THR A 119 -17.24 -4.10 3.29
N LEU A 120 -16.77 -4.00 2.05
CA LEU A 120 -17.23 -3.01 1.08
C LEU A 120 -18.74 -3.16 0.79
N ARG A 121 -19.22 -4.40 0.62
CA ARG A 121 -20.64 -4.67 0.38
C ARG A 121 -21.51 -4.31 1.58
N SER A 122 -21.05 -4.59 2.80
CA SER A 122 -21.74 -4.21 4.04
C SER A 122 -21.86 -2.69 4.17
N MET A 123 -20.79 -1.93 3.84
CA MET A 123 -20.85 -0.47 3.84
C MET A 123 -21.88 0.07 2.83
N ILE A 124 -21.95 -0.50 1.63
CA ILE A 124 -22.95 -0.14 0.63
C ILE A 124 -24.35 -0.45 1.16
N HIS A 125 -24.55 -1.64 1.74
CA HIS A 125 -25.83 -2.06 2.28
C HIS A 125 -26.32 -1.15 3.42
N TRP A 126 -25.46 -0.83 4.38
CA TRP A 126 -25.78 0.13 5.44
C TRP A 126 -26.07 1.53 4.90
N HIS A 127 -25.40 1.93 3.81
CA HIS A 127 -25.70 3.20 3.15
C HIS A 127 -27.08 3.18 2.48
N GLU A 128 -27.48 2.06 1.89
CA GLU A 128 -28.81 1.88 1.31
C GLU A 128 -29.91 2.00 2.36
N GLU A 129 -29.74 1.31 3.48
CA GLU A 129 -30.65 1.37 4.63
C GLU A 129 -30.71 2.79 5.20
N GLY A 130 -29.55 3.43 5.41
CA GLY A 130 -29.46 4.80 5.92
C GLY A 130 -30.05 5.88 5.00
N VAL A 131 -30.20 5.62 3.70
CA VAL A 131 -30.91 6.53 2.77
C VAL A 131 -32.43 6.37 2.86
N THR A 132 -32.93 5.24 3.36
CA THR A 132 -34.37 5.01 3.55
C THR A 132 -34.89 5.50 4.91
N LEU A 133 -34.01 5.72 5.88
CA LEU A 133 -34.36 6.28 7.19
C LEU A 133 -34.65 7.78 7.09
N GLY A 134 -35.60 8.27 7.89
CA GLY A 134 -36.05 9.66 7.88
C GLY A 134 -34.98 10.67 8.35
N PRO A 135 -35.24 11.99 8.20
CA PRO A 135 -34.27 13.06 8.49
C PRO A 135 -33.84 13.16 9.97
N THR A 136 -34.55 12.49 10.89
CA THR A 136 -34.20 12.45 12.33
C THR A 136 -33.12 11.42 12.67
N GLU A 137 -32.80 10.51 11.74
CA GLU A 137 -31.80 9.43 11.93
C GLU A 137 -30.58 9.63 11.03
N VAL A 138 -30.09 10.87 10.97
CA VAL A 138 -28.91 11.24 10.15
C VAL A 138 -27.58 10.79 10.75
N LEU A 139 -27.53 10.54 12.07
CA LEU A 139 -26.28 10.23 12.78
C LEU A 139 -25.61 8.92 12.31
N PRO A 140 -26.34 7.79 12.12
CA PRO A 140 -25.78 6.55 11.60
C PRO A 140 -25.15 6.69 10.21
N ARG A 141 -25.65 7.61 9.37
CA ARG A 141 -25.18 7.80 7.99
C ARG A 141 -23.76 8.38 7.92
N TYR A 142 -23.38 9.23 8.86
CA TYR A 142 -22.04 9.82 8.92
C TYR A 142 -20.97 8.84 9.43
N TRP A 143 -21.36 7.80 10.16
CA TRP A 143 -20.41 6.80 10.67
C TRP A 143 -19.91 5.83 9.61
N ILE A 144 -20.64 5.63 8.51
CA ILE A 144 -20.22 4.73 7.42
C ILE A 144 -18.90 5.18 6.77
N PRO A 145 -18.73 6.43 6.30
CA PRO A 145 -17.44 6.88 5.76
C PRO A 145 -16.33 6.89 6.82
N VAL A 146 -16.64 7.15 8.10
CA VAL A 146 -15.67 7.06 9.19
C VAL A 146 -15.20 5.61 9.36
N GLY A 147 -16.12 4.64 9.30
CA GLY A 147 -15.80 3.22 9.28
C GLY A 147 -14.95 2.82 8.08
N ALA A 148 -15.24 3.37 6.90
CA ALA A 148 -14.40 3.16 5.70
C ALA A 148 -12.98 3.69 5.90
N ILE A 149 -12.82 4.88 6.48
CA ILE A 149 -11.50 5.43 6.82
C ILE A 149 -10.79 4.53 7.84
N ALA A 150 -11.47 4.10 8.91
CA ALA A 150 -10.90 3.24 9.93
C ALA A 150 -10.42 1.89 9.37
N VAL A 151 -11.22 1.27 8.50
CA VAL A 151 -10.86 0.04 7.79
C VAL A 151 -9.65 0.28 6.88
N GLY A 152 -9.65 1.36 6.09
CA GLY A 152 -8.52 1.71 5.22
C GLY A 152 -7.22 1.92 6.01
N LEU A 153 -7.29 2.62 7.14
CA LEU A 153 -6.16 2.83 8.06
C LEU A 153 -5.65 1.50 8.64
N ALA A 154 -6.56 0.65 9.12
CA ALA A 154 -6.22 -0.64 9.71
C ALA A 154 -5.49 -1.54 8.69
N PHE A 155 -6.06 -1.75 7.50
CA PHE A 155 -5.43 -2.57 6.47
C PHE A 155 -4.15 -1.95 5.91
N GLY A 156 -4.10 -0.62 5.79
CA GLY A 156 -2.89 0.09 5.39
C GLY A 156 -1.77 -0.09 6.40
N SER A 157 -2.09 -0.09 7.70
CA SER A 157 -1.12 -0.29 8.77
C SER A 157 -0.52 -1.70 8.80
N VAL A 158 -1.23 -2.71 8.30
CA VAL A 158 -0.69 -4.09 8.16
C VAL A 158 0.35 -4.17 7.05
N SER A 159 0.38 -3.19 6.14
CA SER A 159 1.35 -3.12 5.03
C SER A 159 2.72 -2.56 5.45
N GLN A 160 2.98 -2.40 6.75
CA GLN A 160 4.26 -1.94 7.29
C GLN A 160 5.44 -2.81 6.87
N MET A 161 6.62 -2.20 6.87
CA MET A 161 7.90 -2.91 6.75
C MET A 161 7.98 -4.06 7.77
N PRO A 162 8.45 -5.25 7.35
CA PRO A 162 8.68 -6.35 8.27
C PRO A 162 9.82 -6.01 9.25
N PRO A 163 9.88 -6.65 10.44
CA PRO A 163 10.88 -6.33 11.46
C PRO A 163 12.32 -6.40 10.95
N GLU A 164 12.62 -7.33 10.05
CA GLU A 164 13.94 -7.52 9.45
C GLU A 164 14.33 -6.33 8.57
N ALA A 165 13.37 -5.76 7.84
CA ALA A 165 13.57 -4.56 7.04
C ALA A 165 13.87 -3.33 7.92
N LYS A 166 13.08 -3.16 8.98
CA LYS A 166 13.28 -2.08 9.96
C LYS A 166 14.65 -2.18 10.62
N ALA A 167 15.09 -3.40 10.95
CA ALA A 167 16.42 -3.66 11.48
C ALA A 167 17.53 -3.33 10.47
N ALA A 168 17.38 -3.73 9.21
CA ALA A 168 18.35 -3.43 8.15
C ALA A 168 18.49 -1.92 7.88
N VAL A 169 17.36 -1.19 7.87
CA VAL A 169 17.33 0.27 7.73
C VAL A 169 18.06 0.94 8.91
N ARG A 170 17.77 0.53 10.15
CA ARG A 170 18.45 1.05 11.35
C ARG A 170 19.93 0.71 11.38
N GLN A 171 20.32 -0.50 10.97
CA GLN A 171 21.72 -0.89 10.88
C GLN A 171 22.47 -0.05 9.85
N THR A 172 21.86 0.21 8.70
CA THR A 172 22.42 1.08 7.66
C THR A 172 22.59 2.50 8.19
N ASP A 173 21.60 3.03 8.91
CA ASP A 173 21.66 4.34 9.57
C ASP A 173 22.85 4.45 10.53
N VAL A 174 23.06 3.44 11.38
CA VAL A 174 24.20 3.39 12.31
C VAL A 174 25.53 3.34 11.56
N ILE A 175 25.64 2.54 10.50
CA ILE A 175 26.85 2.44 9.68
C ILE A 175 27.19 3.79 9.03
N VAL A 176 26.19 4.48 8.47
CA VAL A 176 26.37 5.80 7.85
C VAL A 176 26.78 6.85 8.91
N LYS A 177 26.09 6.90 10.06
CA LYS A 177 26.45 7.81 11.16
C LYS A 177 27.86 7.58 11.67
N ASN A 178 28.28 6.32 11.80
CA ASN A 178 29.65 5.98 12.24
C ASN A 178 30.68 6.38 11.19
N ALA A 179 30.41 6.16 9.91
CA ALA A 179 31.29 6.58 8.83
C ALA A 179 31.41 8.11 8.71
N LEU A 180 30.33 8.86 8.97
CA LEU A 180 30.37 10.33 9.00
C LEU A 180 31.16 10.87 10.20
N LYS A 181 31.24 10.13 11.31
CA LYS A 181 32.03 10.49 12.50
C LYS A 181 33.50 10.06 12.42
N ALA A 182 33.83 9.06 11.59
CA ALA A 182 35.19 8.59 11.41
C ALA A 182 36.07 9.73 10.90
N LYS A 183 37.23 9.94 11.53
CA LYS A 183 38.20 10.96 11.11
C LYS A 183 39.26 10.38 10.19
N THR A 184 39.47 9.06 10.25
CA THR A 184 40.51 8.36 9.51
C THR A 184 39.92 7.18 8.73
N PRO A 185 40.54 6.78 7.60
CA PRO A 185 40.08 5.62 6.81
C PRO A 185 40.10 4.30 7.59
N THR A 186 40.95 4.18 8.61
CA THR A 186 41.05 3.02 9.50
C THR A 186 39.88 2.91 10.49
N ASP A 187 39.23 4.02 10.81
CA ASP A 187 38.04 4.05 11.69
C ASP A 187 36.73 3.84 10.91
N MET A 188 36.80 3.75 9.58
CA MET A 188 35.63 3.62 8.73
C MET A 188 35.11 2.17 8.70
N PRO A 189 33.78 1.94 8.78
CA PRO A 189 33.21 0.61 8.61
C PRO A 189 33.67 -0.04 7.31
N SER A 190 34.04 -1.31 7.36
CA SER A 190 34.59 -2.07 6.22
C SER A 190 33.68 -2.07 4.98
N ALA A 191 32.37 -1.96 5.19
CA ALA A 191 31.37 -1.83 4.13
C ALA A 191 31.55 -0.56 3.27
N LEU A 192 32.01 0.54 3.87
CA LEU A 192 32.15 1.85 3.22
C LEU A 192 33.60 2.20 2.86
N GLY A 193 34.59 1.52 3.45
CA GLY A 193 36.01 1.71 3.14
C GLY A 193 36.38 1.46 1.66
N ARG A 194 35.52 0.76 0.90
CA ARG A 194 35.69 0.55 -0.55
C ARG A 194 35.24 1.74 -1.41
N ILE A 195 34.51 2.70 -0.84
CA ILE A 195 34.02 3.88 -1.56
C ILE A 195 35.12 4.94 -1.57
N ARG A 196 35.84 5.05 -2.69
CA ARG A 196 36.88 6.05 -2.87
C ARG A 196 36.33 7.46 -2.65
N ASN A 197 37.01 8.23 -1.82
CA ASN A 197 36.67 9.61 -1.46
C ASN A 197 35.28 9.77 -0.79
N PHE A 198 34.85 8.80 0.03
CA PHE A 198 33.60 8.89 0.78
C PHE A 198 33.47 10.23 1.54
N HIS A 199 34.46 10.62 2.34
CA HIS A 199 34.41 11.90 3.08
C HIS A 199 34.33 13.15 2.21
N ALA A 200 34.85 13.11 0.98
CA ALA A 200 34.76 14.25 0.07
C ALA A 200 33.39 14.34 -0.62
N LYS A 201 32.61 13.25 -0.62
CA LYS A 201 31.29 13.16 -1.28
C LYS A 201 30.12 13.02 -0.31
N ALA A 202 30.41 12.69 0.95
CA ALA A 202 29.42 12.52 1.99
C ALA A 202 29.25 13.87 2.71
N SER A 203 28.09 14.49 2.50
CA SER A 203 27.71 15.70 3.24
C SER A 203 27.25 15.35 4.66
N ALA A 204 27.09 16.38 5.50
CA ALA A 204 26.61 16.23 6.87
C ALA A 204 25.15 15.74 6.94
N SER A 205 24.37 15.88 5.86
CA SER A 205 22.97 15.43 5.77
C SER A 205 22.81 14.31 4.74
N TYR A 206 22.10 13.25 5.14
CA TYR A 206 21.75 12.15 4.26
C TYR A 206 20.30 11.73 4.47
N ARG A 207 19.75 11.03 3.49
CA ARG A 207 18.45 10.36 3.57
C ARG A 207 18.58 8.92 3.11
N LEU A 208 17.82 8.03 3.73
CA LEU A 208 17.73 6.62 3.33
C LEU A 208 16.52 6.43 2.40
N ASP A 209 16.76 5.88 1.21
CA ASP A 209 15.74 5.47 0.25
C ASP A 209 15.64 3.93 0.26
N GLU A 210 14.43 3.42 0.24
CA GLU A 210 14.15 1.99 0.21
C GLU A 210 13.66 1.59 -1.19
N ARG A 211 14.33 0.59 -1.77
CA ARG A 211 13.88 0.01 -3.04
C ARG A 211 13.75 -1.50 -2.93
N PRO A 212 12.76 -2.10 -3.60
CA PRO A 212 12.77 -3.53 -3.84
C PRO A 212 14.07 -3.86 -4.57
N ALA A 213 14.85 -4.82 -4.05
CA ALA A 213 16.07 -5.22 -4.73
C ALA A 213 15.70 -5.78 -6.12
N PRO A 214 16.30 -5.26 -7.21
CA PRO A 214 16.05 -5.81 -8.53
C PRO A 214 16.54 -7.28 -8.55
N PHE A 215 15.68 -8.19 -9.02
CA PHE A 215 15.96 -9.61 -9.26
C PHE A 215 16.10 -10.54 -8.04
N SER A 216 15.64 -10.19 -6.83
CA SER A 216 15.62 -11.15 -5.72
C SER A 216 14.28 -11.87 -5.57
N ALA A 217 14.28 -13.20 -5.68
CA ALA A 217 13.13 -14.05 -5.36
C ALA A 217 12.79 -14.05 -3.85
N GLN A 218 13.78 -13.73 -3.02
CA GLN A 218 13.61 -13.40 -1.60
C GLN A 218 13.28 -11.91 -1.52
N ARG A 219 12.41 -11.46 -0.61
CA ARG A 219 12.09 -10.03 -0.41
C ARG A 219 13.30 -9.26 0.15
N LEU A 220 14.39 -9.16 -0.60
CA LEU A 220 15.56 -8.38 -0.22
C LEU A 220 15.25 -6.91 -0.47
N ILE A 221 15.60 -6.11 0.50
CA ILE A 221 15.37 -4.67 0.51
C ILE A 221 16.72 -4.01 0.28
N GLU A 222 16.80 -3.19 -0.77
CA GLU A 222 17.95 -2.35 -1.03
C GLU A 222 17.76 -1.02 -0.29
N VAL A 223 18.65 -0.74 0.66
CA VAL A 223 18.68 0.54 1.37
C VAL A 223 19.79 1.40 0.77
N ARG A 224 19.43 2.55 0.20
CA ARG A 224 20.37 3.50 -0.40
C ARG A 224 20.51 4.73 0.48
N ALA A 225 21.74 5.08 0.86
CA ALA A 225 22.03 6.37 1.45
C ALA A 225 22.26 7.41 0.34
N ILE A 226 21.47 8.47 0.35
CA ILE A 226 21.56 9.61 -0.57
C ILE A 226 22.08 10.80 0.24
N PHE A 227 23.21 11.36 -0.17
CA PHE A 227 23.81 12.55 0.45
C PHE A 227 23.38 13.79 -0.33
N ASP A 228 22.99 14.84 0.38
CA ASP A 228 22.65 16.13 -0.23
C ASP A 228 23.96 16.86 -0.56
N ASN A 229 24.36 16.90 -1.84
CA ASN A 229 25.52 17.68 -2.30
C ASN A 229 25.10 19.04 -2.83
#